data_AF-A0A497KFJ8-F1
#
_entry.id   AF-A0A497KFJ8-F1
#
_cell.length_a   1.000
_cell.length_b   1.000
_cell.length_c   1.000
_cell.angle_alpha   90.00
_cell.angle_beta   90.00
_cell.angle_gamma   90.00
#
_symmetry.space_group_name_H-M   'P 1'
#
loop_
_entity.id
_entity.type
_entity.pdbx_description
1 polymer ?
#
loop_
_entity_poly.entity_id
_entity_poly.type
_entity_poly.pdbx_seq_one_letter_code
_entity_poly.pdbx_strand_id
1 'polypeptide(L)'
;MKKHKPCSPEKARQAFDLSKKFGYEKAAIELGIAKETVRRYVRHHRHYEDISAEEIMTSNAVLRQIRERYTDKELLAIAKSGAPTNRPIIPIHNFEGQEIIIGGITDTHLGSTFTNPDFIKEAFDMFDKENVDMVCHSGDVTEGMSHRPGHIFELSHIGYDAQKEHAIEILKQWDKTPFYMIDGNHDRWFRNSNGALIVKDICDAIPNAEFLGHDEGDIKLSKNAKLKLWHGEDSSSYAISYRLQKIIESFTGGEKPSALLAGHVHKAGYFYIRHVHCFSGGAIQSQSKWMRSKRIASHSGFWIYKLTINNKGIARCAGEFFPFYV
;
A
#
# COMPACT_ATOMS: atom_id res chain seq x y z
N MET A 1 14.23 -19.94 76.93
CA MET A 1 12.94 -19.49 76.34
C MET A 1 12.86 -19.91 74.88
N LYS A 2 12.04 -20.90 74.52
CA LYS A 2 11.84 -21.32 73.12
C LYS A 2 10.97 -20.28 72.40
N LYS A 3 11.54 -19.58 71.41
CA LYS A 3 10.81 -18.67 70.53
C LYS A 3 9.75 -19.45 69.74
N HIS A 4 8.48 -19.09 69.88
CA HIS A 4 7.39 -19.68 69.09
C HIS A 4 7.47 -19.22 67.63
N LYS A 5 7.48 -20.16 66.68
CA LYS A 5 7.30 -19.87 65.26
C LYS A 5 5.87 -19.32 65.01
N PRO A 6 5.71 -18.17 64.33
CA PRO A 6 4.40 -17.68 63.94
C PRO A 6 3.73 -18.61 62.92
N CYS A 7 2.39 -18.67 62.94
CA CYS A 7 1.59 -19.47 62.01
C CYS A 7 1.52 -18.79 60.63
N SER A 8 1.52 -19.56 59.54
CA SER A 8 1.27 -19.01 58.20
C SER A 8 -0.22 -18.65 58.00
N PRO A 9 -0.56 -17.63 57.18
CA PRO A 9 -1.95 -17.22 56.93
C PRO A 9 -2.86 -18.36 56.46
N GLU A 10 -2.37 -19.24 55.58
CA GLU A 10 -3.12 -20.40 55.08
C GLU A 10 -3.49 -21.39 56.18
N LYS A 11 -2.57 -21.66 57.12
CA LYS A 11 -2.83 -22.56 58.25
C LYS A 11 -3.79 -21.94 59.25
N ALA A 12 -3.75 -20.61 59.41
CA ALA A 12 -4.70 -19.87 60.21
C ALA A 12 -6.12 -19.95 59.62
N ARG A 13 -6.26 -19.78 58.30
CA ARG A 13 -7.53 -19.90 57.57
C ARG A 13 -8.11 -21.31 57.62
N GLN A 14 -7.30 -22.32 57.33
CA GLN A 14 -7.73 -23.71 57.39
C GLN A 14 -8.22 -24.10 58.80
N ALA A 15 -7.54 -23.64 59.86
CA ALA A 15 -7.96 -23.83 61.23
C ALA A 15 -9.28 -23.10 61.57
N PHE A 16 -9.48 -21.89 61.04
CA PHE A 16 -10.74 -21.15 61.18
C PHE A 16 -11.91 -21.90 60.54
N ASP A 17 -11.80 -22.28 59.27
CA ASP A 17 -12.86 -22.94 58.52
C ASP A 17 -13.25 -24.28 59.15
N LEU A 18 -12.27 -25.11 59.53
CA LEU A 18 -12.51 -26.39 60.18
C LEU A 18 -13.13 -26.22 61.57
N SER A 19 -12.69 -25.22 62.35
CA SER A 19 -13.25 -24.95 63.68
C SER A 19 -14.71 -24.47 63.61
N LYS A 20 -15.07 -23.69 62.59
CA LYS A 20 -16.44 -23.21 62.35
C LYS A 20 -17.37 -24.35 61.93
N LYS A 21 -16.85 -25.29 61.12
CA LYS A 21 -17.62 -26.40 60.58
C LYS A 21 -17.83 -27.54 61.58
N PHE A 22 -16.83 -27.84 62.41
CA PHE A 22 -16.82 -29.07 63.23
C PHE A 22 -16.55 -28.85 64.72
N GLY A 23 -16.27 -27.62 65.14
CA GLY A 23 -15.81 -27.30 66.49
C GLY A 23 -14.31 -27.55 66.68
N TYR A 24 -13.74 -26.94 67.73
CA TYR A 24 -12.27 -26.92 67.95
C TYR A 24 -11.64 -28.30 68.17
N GLU A 25 -12.38 -29.27 68.71
CA GLU A 25 -11.87 -30.62 68.97
C GLU A 25 -11.70 -31.44 67.70
N LYS A 26 -12.71 -31.47 66.84
CA LYS A 26 -12.62 -32.18 65.55
C LYS A 26 -11.63 -31.49 64.60
N ALA A 27 -11.58 -30.16 64.62
CA ALA A 27 -10.58 -29.40 63.86
C ALA A 27 -9.13 -29.70 64.30
N ALA A 28 -8.90 -29.95 65.59
CA ALA A 28 -7.58 -30.31 66.11
C ALA A 28 -7.12 -31.68 65.61
N ILE A 29 -8.04 -32.65 65.59
CA ILE A 29 -7.80 -34.01 65.07
C ILE A 29 -7.47 -33.96 63.58
N GLU A 30 -8.30 -33.27 62.79
CA GLU A 30 -8.14 -33.17 61.34
C GLU A 30 -6.81 -32.52 60.93
N LEU A 31 -6.36 -31.54 61.70
CA LEU A 31 -5.11 -30.81 61.44
C LEU A 31 -3.89 -31.44 62.10
N GLY A 32 -4.05 -32.50 62.89
CA GLY A 32 -2.96 -33.14 63.64
C GLY A 32 -2.26 -32.20 64.63
N ILE A 33 -2.97 -31.23 65.21
CA ILE A 33 -2.41 -30.23 66.13
C ILE A 33 -3.22 -30.16 67.43
N ALA A 34 -2.61 -29.63 68.50
CA ALA A 34 -3.31 -29.45 69.76
C ALA A 34 -4.48 -28.45 69.65
N LYS A 35 -5.59 -28.70 70.36
CA LYS A 35 -6.77 -27.82 70.44
C LYS A 35 -6.43 -26.35 70.73
N GLU A 36 -5.47 -26.13 71.61
CA GLU A 36 -5.02 -24.78 71.98
C GLU A 36 -4.24 -24.10 70.84
N THR A 37 -3.60 -24.87 69.97
CA THR A 37 -2.96 -24.37 68.75
C THR A 37 -4.01 -23.96 67.72
N VAL A 38 -5.10 -24.73 67.57
CA VAL A 38 -6.25 -24.35 66.74
C VAL A 38 -6.83 -23.03 67.22
N ARG A 39 -7.13 -22.88 68.52
CA ARG A 39 -7.63 -21.62 69.10
C ARG A 39 -6.70 -20.43 68.85
N ARG A 40 -5.39 -20.65 68.90
CA ARG A 40 -4.38 -19.62 68.57
C ARG A 40 -4.44 -19.25 67.08
N TYR A 41 -4.58 -20.23 66.20
CA TYR A 41 -4.66 -20.02 64.76
C TYR A 41 -5.95 -19.31 64.34
N VAL A 42 -7.09 -19.65 64.96
CA VAL A 42 -8.37 -18.95 64.77
C VAL A 42 -8.28 -17.48 65.21
N ARG A 43 -7.60 -17.19 66.34
CA ARG A 43 -7.32 -15.80 66.76
C ARG A 43 -6.43 -15.06 65.76
N HIS A 44 -5.39 -15.71 65.25
CA HIS A 44 -4.54 -15.13 64.20
C HIS A 44 -5.31 -14.89 62.90
N HIS A 45 -6.22 -15.78 62.50
CA HIS A 45 -7.04 -15.60 61.30
C HIS A 45 -7.95 -14.38 61.40
N ARG A 46 -8.62 -14.19 62.55
CA ARG A 46 -9.42 -12.99 62.79
C ARG A 46 -8.59 -11.72 62.65
N HIS A 47 -7.34 -11.75 63.11
CA HIS A 47 -6.41 -10.64 62.92
C HIS A 47 -6.04 -10.36 61.45
N TYR A 48 -6.11 -11.38 60.57
CA TYR A 48 -5.92 -11.23 59.12
C TYR A 48 -7.21 -10.80 58.39
N GLU A 49 -8.40 -11.18 58.88
CA GLU A 49 -9.70 -10.71 58.38
C GLU A 49 -10.01 -9.27 58.82
N ASP A 50 -9.48 -8.84 59.97
CA ASP A 50 -9.68 -7.49 60.52
C ASP A 50 -8.76 -6.43 59.89
N ILE A 51 -7.87 -6.78 58.95
CA ILE A 51 -7.13 -5.77 58.19
C ILE A 51 -8.08 -5.14 57.20
N SER A 52 -8.66 -4.00 57.60
CA SER A 52 -9.60 -3.26 56.75
C SER A 52 -8.93 -2.86 55.43
N ALA A 53 -9.71 -2.70 54.37
CA ALA A 53 -9.21 -2.13 53.11
C ALA A 53 -8.51 -0.78 53.34
N GLU A 54 -8.94 -0.04 54.36
CA GLU A 54 -8.33 1.21 54.86
C GLU A 54 -6.89 0.99 55.36
N GLU A 55 -6.62 -0.08 56.11
CA GLU A 55 -5.29 -0.44 56.63
C GLU A 55 -4.35 -0.96 55.53
N ILE A 56 -4.87 -1.69 54.53
CA ILE A 56 -4.10 -2.10 53.35
C ILE A 56 -3.72 -0.88 52.50
N MET A 57 -4.64 0.07 52.33
CA MET A 57 -4.40 1.30 51.58
C MET A 57 -3.44 2.26 52.29
N THR A 58 -3.49 2.35 53.62
CA THR A 58 -2.62 3.24 54.40
C THR A 58 -1.21 2.68 54.62
N SER A 59 -1.06 1.35 54.63
CA SER A 59 0.25 0.67 54.76
C SER A 59 1.03 0.61 53.46
N ASN A 60 0.37 0.69 52.30
CA ASN A 60 1.04 0.71 50.99
C ASN A 60 1.34 2.15 50.54
N ALA A 61 2.62 2.54 50.63
CA ALA A 61 3.06 3.89 50.27
C ALA A 61 2.70 4.32 48.84
N VAL A 62 2.65 3.37 47.89
CA VAL A 62 2.30 3.64 46.49
C VAL A 62 0.80 3.94 46.36
N LEU A 63 -0.06 3.15 46.98
CA LEU A 63 -1.51 3.38 46.95
C LEU A 63 -1.90 4.69 47.64
N ARG A 64 -1.22 5.03 48.74
CA ARG A 64 -1.40 6.32 49.41
C ARG A 64 -1.02 7.50 48.51
N GLN A 65 0.15 7.46 47.87
CA GLN A 65 0.57 8.51 46.93
C GLN A 65 -0.37 8.65 45.74
N ILE A 66 -0.95 7.54 45.26
CA ILE A 66 -1.93 7.56 44.16
C ILE A 66 -3.23 8.24 44.61
N ARG A 67 -3.75 7.93 45.81
CA ARG A 67 -4.97 8.56 46.35
C ARG A 67 -4.79 10.05 46.68
N GLU A 68 -3.61 10.45 47.14
CA GLU A 68 -3.29 11.86 47.39
C GLU A 68 -3.19 12.69 46.10
N ARG A 69 -2.87 12.06 44.97
CA ARG A 69 -2.65 12.74 43.68
C ARG A 69 -3.86 12.74 42.76
N TYR A 70 -4.78 11.79 42.92
CA TYR A 70 -5.91 11.61 42.01
C TYR A 70 -7.22 11.52 42.80
N THR A 71 -8.24 12.22 42.30
CA THR A 71 -9.60 12.09 42.80
C THR A 71 -10.20 10.72 42.45
N ASP A 72 -11.23 10.31 43.17
CA ASP A 72 -11.95 9.06 42.88
C ASP A 72 -12.49 9.02 41.44
N LYS A 73 -12.90 10.17 40.88
CA LYS A 73 -13.34 10.28 39.49
C LYS A 73 -12.21 10.03 38.49
N GLU A 74 -11.01 10.54 38.76
CA GLU A 74 -9.82 10.32 37.92
C GLU A 74 -9.32 8.89 38.02
N LEU A 75 -9.32 8.30 39.23
CA LEU A 75 -9.00 6.88 39.42
C LEU A 75 -9.99 5.96 38.69
N LEU A 76 -11.28 6.30 38.73
CA LEU A 76 -12.31 5.58 37.99
C LEU A 76 -12.11 5.73 36.46
N ALA A 77 -11.68 6.91 36.01
CA ALA A 77 -11.35 7.16 34.60
C ALA A 77 -10.12 6.35 34.17
N ILE A 78 -9.06 6.27 34.99
CA ILE A 78 -7.86 5.45 34.76
C ILE A 78 -8.22 3.96 34.71
N ALA A 79 -9.05 3.50 35.65
CA ALA A 79 -9.51 2.11 35.68
C ALA A 79 -10.36 1.74 34.46
N LYS A 80 -11.16 2.69 33.95
CA LYS A 80 -11.97 2.53 32.73
C LYS A 80 -11.20 2.73 31.44
N SER A 81 -10.12 3.51 31.46
CA SER A 81 -9.25 3.80 30.31
C SER A 81 -8.11 2.81 30.14
N GLY A 82 -8.01 1.80 31.01
CA GLY A 82 -7.09 0.69 30.85
C GLY A 82 -7.18 0.12 29.43
N ALA A 83 -6.03 0.01 28.76
CA ALA A 83 -5.97 -0.54 27.41
C ALA A 83 -6.65 -1.92 27.40
N PRO A 84 -7.51 -2.22 26.41
CA PRO A 84 -8.14 -3.53 26.33
C PRO A 84 -7.07 -4.63 26.38
N THR A 85 -7.20 -5.53 27.35
CA THR A 85 -6.28 -6.68 27.53
C THR A 85 -6.47 -7.75 26.46
N ASN A 86 -7.50 -7.62 25.63
CA ASN A 86 -7.70 -8.44 24.46
C ASN A 86 -6.56 -8.16 23.48
N ARG A 87 -5.64 -9.13 23.35
CA ARG A 87 -4.72 -9.15 22.23
C ARG A 87 -5.56 -9.09 20.95
N PRO A 88 -5.28 -8.14 20.03
CA PRO A 88 -5.98 -8.13 18.76
C PRO A 88 -5.79 -9.49 18.09
N ILE A 89 -6.87 -10.04 17.55
CA ILE A 89 -6.78 -11.22 16.68
C ILE A 89 -5.89 -10.79 15.51
N ILE A 90 -4.70 -11.39 15.41
CA ILE A 90 -3.80 -11.13 14.28
C ILE A 90 -4.39 -11.90 13.09
N PRO A 91 -4.93 -11.23 12.06
CA PRO A 91 -5.47 -11.92 10.91
C PRO A 91 -4.34 -12.67 10.19
N ILE A 92 -4.58 -13.94 9.86
CA ILE A 92 -3.72 -14.65 8.91
C ILE A 92 -4.06 -14.13 7.52
N HIS A 93 -3.08 -13.53 6.85
CA HIS A 93 -3.23 -13.00 5.50
C HIS A 93 -2.98 -14.10 4.47
N ASN A 94 -3.86 -14.20 3.48
CA ASN A 94 -3.66 -15.04 2.31
C ASN A 94 -3.01 -14.22 1.19
N PHE A 95 -1.86 -14.70 0.69
CA PHE A 95 -1.10 -14.07 -0.39
C PHE A 95 -1.17 -14.85 -1.72
N GLU A 96 -1.90 -15.96 -1.75
CA GLU A 96 -2.16 -16.74 -2.96
C GLU A 96 -3.24 -16.08 -3.82
N GLY A 97 -3.17 -16.30 -5.13
CA GLY A 97 -4.09 -15.72 -6.11
C GLY A 97 -3.68 -16.05 -7.55
N GLN A 98 -4.45 -15.54 -8.51
CA GLN A 98 -4.12 -15.60 -9.93
C GLN A 98 -3.01 -14.60 -10.24
N GLU A 99 -1.99 -15.02 -10.98
CA GLU A 99 -0.94 -14.14 -11.46
C GLU A 99 -1.32 -13.53 -12.82
N ILE A 100 -1.02 -12.25 -12.99
CA ILE A 100 -1.10 -11.53 -14.26
C ILE A 100 0.22 -10.77 -14.45
N ILE A 101 0.85 -10.93 -15.60
CA ILE A 101 2.11 -10.30 -16.00
C ILE A 101 1.79 -9.21 -17.03
N ILE A 102 2.26 -8.00 -16.80
CA ILE A 102 1.90 -6.83 -17.63
C ILE A 102 3.16 -6.14 -18.12
N GLY A 103 3.23 -5.90 -19.43
CA GLY A 103 4.21 -5.00 -20.05
C GLY A 103 3.70 -3.55 -20.01
N GLY A 104 4.49 -2.64 -19.47
CA GLY A 104 4.13 -1.22 -19.36
C GLY A 104 5.12 -0.32 -20.09
N ILE A 105 4.61 0.47 -21.04
CA ILE A 105 5.34 1.53 -21.76
C ILE A 105 4.58 2.86 -21.66
N THR A 106 5.26 3.96 -21.95
CA THR A 106 4.70 5.31 -21.98
C THR A 106 5.62 6.24 -22.74
N ASP A 107 5.12 7.39 -23.19
CA ASP A 107 5.92 8.48 -23.72
C ASP A 107 6.88 7.98 -24.83
N THR A 108 6.32 7.31 -25.83
CA THR A 108 7.07 6.88 -27.01
C THR A 108 7.42 8.04 -27.91
N HIS A 109 6.57 9.06 -27.97
CA HIS A 109 6.80 10.24 -28.80
C HIS A 109 7.14 9.86 -30.24
N LEU A 110 6.41 8.91 -30.82
CA LEU A 110 6.62 8.47 -32.20
C LEU A 110 6.42 9.66 -33.14
N GLY A 111 7.42 9.90 -33.99
CA GLY A 111 7.51 11.13 -34.79
C GLY A 111 8.52 12.15 -34.28
N SER A 112 9.17 11.90 -33.14
CA SER A 112 10.32 12.66 -32.65
C SER A 112 11.64 12.18 -33.26
N THR A 113 12.62 13.06 -33.38
CA THR A 113 14.03 12.69 -33.67
C THR A 113 14.76 12.09 -32.46
N PHE A 114 14.18 12.18 -31.25
CA PHE A 114 14.74 11.64 -30.01
C PHE A 114 14.20 10.25 -29.64
N THR A 115 13.32 9.70 -30.46
CA THR A 115 12.78 8.36 -30.28
C THR A 115 13.53 7.40 -31.17
N ASN A 116 14.11 6.36 -30.56
CA ASN A 116 14.66 5.21 -31.28
C ASN A 116 13.59 4.10 -31.32
N PRO A 117 12.99 3.78 -32.49
CA PRO A 117 11.98 2.72 -32.59
C PRO A 117 12.48 1.34 -32.16
N ASP A 118 13.79 1.07 -32.25
CA ASP A 118 14.37 -0.20 -31.82
C ASP A 118 14.15 -0.45 -30.31
N PHE A 119 14.05 0.60 -29.49
CA PHE A 119 13.73 0.45 -28.06
C PHE A 119 12.33 -0.11 -27.82
N ILE A 120 11.36 0.21 -28.70
CA ILE A 120 10.01 -0.37 -28.61
C ILE A 120 10.07 -1.85 -28.98
N LYS A 121 10.85 -2.19 -30.01
CA LYS A 121 11.08 -3.58 -30.40
C LYS A 121 11.76 -4.37 -29.29
N GLU A 122 12.78 -3.82 -28.64
CA GLU A 122 13.44 -4.47 -27.49
C GLU A 122 12.48 -4.68 -26.32
N ALA A 123 11.59 -3.72 -26.05
CA ALA A 123 10.53 -3.89 -25.06
C ALA A 123 9.58 -5.04 -25.42
N PHE A 124 9.13 -5.11 -26.68
CA PHE A 124 8.29 -6.20 -27.18
C PHE A 124 9.01 -7.56 -27.12
N ASP A 125 10.28 -7.63 -27.48
CA ASP A 125 11.08 -8.87 -27.40
C ASP A 125 11.17 -9.36 -25.94
N MET A 126 11.30 -8.45 -24.97
CA MET A 126 11.26 -8.79 -23.55
C MET A 126 9.87 -9.17 -23.04
N PHE A 127 8.82 -8.50 -23.52
CA PHE A 127 7.43 -8.84 -23.19
C PHE A 127 7.05 -10.24 -23.67
N ASP A 128 7.50 -10.62 -24.85
CA ASP A 128 7.33 -11.97 -25.37
C ASP A 128 8.09 -12.99 -24.53
N LYS A 129 9.36 -12.72 -24.22
CA LYS A 129 10.20 -13.59 -23.39
C LYS A 129 9.60 -13.84 -22.00
N GLU A 130 9.02 -12.82 -21.37
CA GLU A 130 8.37 -12.92 -20.06
C GLU A 130 6.91 -13.41 -20.14
N ASN A 131 6.38 -13.67 -21.34
CA ASN A 131 5.00 -14.09 -21.59
C ASN A 131 3.97 -13.16 -20.93
N VAL A 132 4.07 -11.85 -21.20
CA VAL A 132 3.10 -10.89 -20.64
C VAL A 132 1.68 -11.18 -21.11
N ASP A 133 0.70 -11.09 -20.22
CA ASP A 133 -0.72 -11.31 -20.50
C ASP A 133 -1.37 -10.13 -21.24
N MET A 134 -0.78 -8.94 -21.14
CA MET A 134 -1.21 -7.72 -21.84
C MET A 134 -0.08 -6.68 -21.88
N VAL A 135 -0.20 -5.73 -22.79
CA VAL A 135 0.67 -4.54 -22.88
C VAL A 135 -0.17 -3.29 -22.65
N CYS A 136 0.39 -2.31 -21.95
CA CYS A 136 -0.26 -1.04 -21.63
C CYS A 136 0.61 0.15 -22.05
N HIS A 137 0.01 1.15 -22.72
CA HIS A 137 0.64 2.44 -23.07
C HIS A 137 -0.07 3.60 -22.36
N SER A 138 0.61 4.25 -21.41
CA SER A 138 -0.02 5.30 -20.59
C SER A 138 0.07 6.72 -21.14
N GLY A 139 -0.03 6.90 -22.46
CA GLY A 139 -0.08 8.22 -23.11
C GLY A 139 1.22 8.69 -23.77
N ASP A 140 1.11 9.78 -24.52
CA ASP A 140 2.13 10.36 -25.43
C ASP A 140 2.69 9.31 -26.39
N VAL A 141 1.77 8.66 -27.11
CA VAL A 141 2.08 7.66 -28.14
C VAL A 141 2.85 8.32 -29.29
N THR A 142 2.37 9.48 -29.73
CA THR A 142 2.98 10.31 -30.77
C THR A 142 3.58 11.59 -30.20
N GLU A 143 4.59 12.15 -30.86
CA GLU A 143 5.21 13.42 -30.43
C GLU A 143 4.25 14.61 -30.60
N GLY A 144 3.25 14.49 -31.48
CA GLY A 144 2.28 15.53 -31.75
C GLY A 144 2.90 16.77 -32.40
N MET A 145 2.11 17.85 -32.41
CA MET A 145 2.48 19.15 -32.97
C MET A 145 2.27 20.26 -31.93
N SER A 146 3.31 20.57 -31.15
CA SER A 146 3.27 21.68 -30.19
C SER A 146 3.30 23.05 -30.87
N HIS A 147 2.85 24.07 -30.15
CA HIS A 147 3.02 25.48 -30.54
C HIS A 147 4.38 26.08 -30.12
N ARG A 148 5.30 25.25 -29.60
CA ARG A 148 6.60 25.73 -29.12
C ARG A 148 7.49 26.10 -30.32
N PRO A 149 8.04 27.32 -30.40
CA PRO A 149 8.98 27.69 -31.45
C PRO A 149 10.14 26.70 -31.55
N GLY A 150 10.44 26.26 -32.77
CA GLY A 150 11.51 25.31 -33.07
C GLY A 150 11.17 23.84 -32.85
N HIS A 151 10.01 23.49 -32.27
CA HIS A 151 9.58 22.09 -32.11
C HIS A 151 9.51 21.33 -33.44
N ILE A 152 9.09 22.01 -34.51
CA ILE A 152 9.03 21.44 -35.87
C ILE A 152 10.37 20.84 -36.35
N PHE A 153 11.50 21.35 -35.88
CA PHE A 153 12.83 20.84 -36.23
C PHE A 153 13.28 19.64 -35.39
N GLU A 154 12.50 19.27 -34.38
CA GLU A 154 12.72 18.09 -33.53
C GLU A 154 11.85 16.90 -33.99
N LEU A 155 11.02 17.08 -35.03
CA LEU A 155 10.14 16.07 -35.58
C LEU A 155 10.83 15.29 -36.71
N SER A 156 10.81 13.96 -36.62
CA SER A 156 11.15 13.04 -37.71
C SER A 156 9.97 12.85 -38.67
N HIS A 157 8.74 12.88 -38.15
CA HIS A 157 7.49 12.77 -38.92
C HIS A 157 6.59 13.96 -38.58
N ILE A 158 6.26 14.77 -39.59
CA ILE A 158 5.56 16.03 -39.40
C ILE A 158 4.06 15.85 -39.68
N GLY A 159 3.23 16.27 -38.73
CA GLY A 159 1.78 16.29 -38.88
C GLY A 159 1.10 14.98 -38.53
N TYR A 160 -0.24 15.02 -38.53
CA TYR A 160 -1.11 13.94 -38.05
C TYR A 160 -0.86 12.62 -38.77
N ASP A 161 -0.93 12.66 -40.10
CA ASP A 161 -0.96 11.45 -40.92
C ASP A 161 0.38 10.70 -40.87
N ALA A 162 1.50 11.42 -41.03
CA ALA A 162 2.83 10.83 -40.97
C ALA A 162 3.16 10.22 -39.59
N GLN A 163 2.77 10.88 -38.49
CA GLN A 163 2.98 10.32 -37.15
C GLN A 163 2.09 9.12 -36.88
N LYS A 164 0.82 9.16 -37.32
CA LYS A 164 -0.12 8.04 -37.21
C LYS A 164 0.39 6.81 -37.96
N GLU A 165 0.77 6.96 -39.23
CA GLU A 165 1.28 5.87 -40.06
C GLU A 165 2.54 5.25 -39.46
N HIS A 166 3.48 6.08 -39.02
CA HIS A 166 4.70 5.62 -38.37
C HIS A 166 4.39 4.89 -37.04
N ALA A 167 3.47 5.41 -36.24
CA ALA A 167 3.07 4.75 -35.00
C ALA A 167 2.43 3.37 -35.25
N ILE A 168 1.56 3.26 -36.26
CA ILE A 168 0.98 1.98 -36.67
C ILE A 168 2.07 1.02 -37.13
N GLU A 169 3.01 1.46 -37.95
CA GLU A 169 4.12 0.63 -38.44
C GLU A 169 4.93 0.01 -37.31
N ILE A 170 5.25 0.80 -36.29
CA ILE A 170 6.06 0.33 -35.16
C ILE A 170 5.23 -0.51 -34.18
N LEU A 171 4.07 -0.02 -33.76
CA LEU A 171 3.28 -0.65 -32.70
C LEU A 171 2.59 -1.94 -33.14
N LYS A 172 2.27 -2.10 -34.44
CA LYS A 172 1.68 -3.36 -34.97
C LYS A 172 2.62 -4.56 -34.87
N GLN A 173 3.90 -4.36 -34.53
CA GLN A 173 4.83 -5.46 -34.30
C GLN A 173 4.44 -6.31 -33.08
N TRP A 174 3.62 -5.78 -32.16
CA TRP A 174 3.03 -6.57 -31.08
C TRP A 174 1.63 -7.07 -31.45
N ASP A 175 1.49 -8.37 -31.70
CA ASP A 175 0.24 -9.01 -32.11
C ASP A 175 -0.23 -10.15 -31.18
N LYS A 176 0.46 -10.35 -30.05
CA LYS A 176 0.32 -11.57 -29.23
C LYS A 176 -0.77 -11.49 -28.17
N THR A 177 -0.82 -10.39 -27.44
CA THR A 177 -1.77 -10.17 -26.34
C THR A 177 -2.43 -8.80 -26.45
N PRO A 178 -3.54 -8.57 -25.73
CA PRO A 178 -4.23 -7.27 -25.76
C PRO A 178 -3.29 -6.11 -25.47
N PHE A 179 -3.42 -5.05 -26.27
CA PHE A 179 -2.60 -3.86 -26.18
C PHE A 179 -3.47 -2.62 -25.89
N TYR A 180 -3.49 -2.21 -24.63
CA TYR A 180 -4.32 -1.11 -24.16
C TYR A 180 -3.58 0.22 -24.22
N MET A 181 -4.21 1.25 -24.77
CA MET A 181 -3.61 2.59 -24.87
C MET A 181 -4.57 3.68 -24.42
N ILE A 182 -4.01 4.72 -23.80
CA ILE A 182 -4.65 6.02 -23.62
C ILE A 182 -3.85 7.07 -24.38
N ASP A 183 -4.45 8.22 -24.64
CA ASP A 183 -3.72 9.36 -25.20
C ASP A 183 -3.05 10.21 -24.12
N GLY A 184 -2.00 10.94 -24.51
CA GLY A 184 -1.37 11.95 -23.68
C GLY A 184 -1.56 13.37 -24.23
N ASN A 185 -0.95 14.35 -23.57
CA ASN A 185 -1.09 15.75 -23.95
C ASN A 185 -0.46 16.06 -25.32
N HIS A 186 0.57 15.32 -25.76
CA HIS A 186 1.16 15.48 -27.09
C HIS A 186 0.19 15.03 -28.18
N ASP A 187 -0.41 13.84 -27.99
CA ASP A 187 -1.43 13.29 -28.89
C ASP A 187 -2.64 14.24 -29.02
N ARG A 188 -3.07 14.80 -27.88
CA ARG A 188 -4.24 15.68 -27.79
C ARG A 188 -4.05 17.06 -28.44
N TRP A 189 -2.84 17.45 -28.87
CA TRP A 189 -2.68 18.67 -29.66
C TRP A 189 -3.45 18.63 -30.98
N PHE A 190 -3.58 17.45 -31.61
CA PHE A 190 -4.42 17.29 -32.78
C PHE A 190 -5.91 17.43 -32.43
N ARG A 191 -6.36 16.77 -31.36
CA ARG A 191 -7.72 16.91 -30.85
C ARG A 191 -8.08 18.37 -30.56
N ASN A 192 -7.19 19.10 -29.89
CA ASN A 192 -7.45 20.48 -29.49
C ASN A 192 -7.42 21.47 -30.65
N SER A 193 -6.66 21.18 -31.71
CA SER A 193 -6.56 22.06 -32.88
C SER A 193 -7.61 21.77 -33.96
N ASN A 194 -8.02 20.52 -34.14
CA ASN A 194 -8.86 20.10 -35.25
C ASN A 194 -9.81 18.93 -34.95
N GLY A 195 -9.89 18.46 -33.70
CA GLY A 195 -10.81 17.39 -33.30
C GLY A 195 -10.35 15.97 -33.64
N ALA A 196 -9.16 15.78 -34.21
CA ALA A 196 -8.67 14.46 -34.60
C ALA A 196 -8.12 13.64 -33.40
N LEU A 197 -8.42 12.34 -33.38
CA LEU A 197 -8.15 11.44 -32.25
C LEU A 197 -7.06 10.42 -32.62
N ILE A 198 -5.80 10.87 -32.69
CA ILE A 198 -4.72 10.07 -33.29
C ILE A 198 -4.52 8.69 -32.67
N VAL A 199 -4.55 8.58 -31.35
CA VAL A 199 -4.36 7.28 -30.66
C VAL A 199 -5.53 6.34 -30.90
N LYS A 200 -6.75 6.87 -30.98
CA LYS A 200 -7.92 6.06 -31.35
C LYS A 200 -7.76 5.50 -32.77
N ASP A 201 -7.37 6.34 -33.72
CA ASP A 201 -7.15 5.92 -35.11
C ASP A 201 -6.01 4.88 -35.23
N ILE A 202 -4.96 5.00 -34.42
CA ILE A 202 -3.88 4.01 -34.32
C ILE A 202 -4.44 2.68 -33.79
N CYS A 203 -5.19 2.69 -32.69
CA CYS A 203 -5.78 1.48 -32.13
C CYS A 203 -6.77 0.81 -33.10
N ASP A 204 -7.61 1.58 -33.79
CA ASP A 204 -8.55 1.06 -34.79
C ASP A 204 -7.83 0.31 -35.94
N ALA A 205 -6.56 0.64 -36.21
CA ALA A 205 -5.74 0.02 -37.24
C ALA A 205 -4.92 -1.20 -36.76
N ILE A 206 -4.80 -1.43 -35.45
CA ILE A 206 -4.02 -2.54 -34.87
C ILE A 206 -5.00 -3.57 -34.27
N PRO A 207 -5.10 -4.80 -34.81
CA PRO A 207 -6.18 -5.73 -34.45
C PRO A 207 -6.35 -6.08 -32.97
N ASN A 208 -5.25 -6.12 -32.21
CA ASN A 208 -5.22 -6.43 -30.78
C ASN A 208 -5.12 -5.18 -29.89
N ALA A 209 -5.23 -3.99 -30.45
CA ALA A 209 -5.16 -2.74 -29.71
C ALA A 209 -6.53 -2.22 -29.30
N GLU A 210 -6.62 -1.61 -28.11
CA GLU A 210 -7.83 -0.99 -27.61
C GLU A 210 -7.53 0.40 -27.05
N PHE A 211 -8.27 1.40 -27.54
CA PHE A 211 -8.22 2.76 -27.01
C PHE A 211 -9.16 2.87 -25.80
N LEU A 212 -8.59 3.11 -24.62
CA LEU A 212 -9.36 3.15 -23.37
C LEU A 212 -9.99 4.51 -23.09
N GLY A 213 -9.38 5.60 -23.55
CA GLY A 213 -9.86 6.94 -23.24
C GLY A 213 -8.83 8.05 -23.38
N HIS A 214 -9.32 9.27 -23.18
CA HIS A 214 -8.50 10.47 -23.18
C HIS A 214 -7.93 10.70 -21.78
N ASP A 215 -6.61 10.87 -21.66
CA ASP A 215 -5.85 11.08 -20.41
C ASP A 215 -5.84 9.93 -19.40
N GLU A 216 -6.92 9.16 -19.31
CA GLU A 216 -7.02 8.00 -18.42
C GLU A 216 -7.90 6.89 -18.98
N GLY A 217 -7.71 5.69 -18.43
CA GLY A 217 -8.45 4.49 -18.80
C GLY A 217 -8.32 3.40 -17.74
N ASP A 218 -9.38 2.62 -17.53
CA ASP A 218 -9.42 1.54 -16.53
C ASP A 218 -9.48 0.17 -17.20
N ILE A 219 -8.60 -0.74 -16.77
CA ILE A 219 -8.60 -2.16 -17.15
C ILE A 219 -9.03 -2.97 -15.94
N LYS A 220 -10.10 -3.75 -16.09
CA LYS A 220 -10.61 -4.60 -15.02
C LYS A 220 -9.81 -5.90 -14.96
N LEU A 221 -8.99 -6.05 -13.92
CA LEU A 221 -8.18 -7.25 -13.70
C LEU A 221 -8.98 -8.37 -13.00
N SER A 222 -9.91 -8.00 -12.13
CA SER A 222 -10.85 -8.93 -11.47
C SER A 222 -12.10 -8.18 -10.99
N LYS A 223 -12.97 -8.85 -10.23
CA LYS A 223 -14.10 -8.18 -9.56
C LYS A 223 -13.64 -7.09 -8.58
N ASN A 224 -12.48 -7.26 -7.95
CA ASN A 224 -12.01 -6.43 -6.84
C ASN A 224 -10.66 -5.74 -7.13
N ALA A 225 -10.16 -5.83 -8.36
CA ALA A 225 -8.92 -5.19 -8.78
C ALA A 225 -9.07 -4.55 -10.16
N LYS A 226 -8.56 -3.33 -10.28
CA LYS A 226 -8.42 -2.63 -11.57
C LYS A 226 -7.05 -1.98 -11.68
N LEU A 227 -6.52 -1.99 -12.91
CA LEU A 227 -5.38 -1.18 -13.32
C LEU A 227 -5.91 0.10 -13.96
N LYS A 228 -5.38 1.24 -13.58
CA LYS A 228 -5.63 2.51 -14.28
C LYS A 228 -4.39 2.92 -15.06
N LEU A 229 -4.59 3.36 -16.29
CA LEU A 229 -3.61 4.14 -17.03
C LEU A 229 -3.93 5.62 -16.83
N TRP A 230 -2.91 6.45 -16.62
CA TRP A 230 -3.08 7.89 -16.45
C TRP A 230 -1.87 8.65 -17.00
N HIS A 231 -2.10 9.68 -17.80
CA HIS A 231 -1.02 10.50 -18.35
C HIS A 231 -0.84 11.79 -17.54
N GLY A 232 -1.88 12.62 -17.51
CA GLY A 232 -1.93 13.93 -16.88
C GLY A 232 -1.69 15.08 -17.86
N GLU A 233 -2.09 16.29 -17.45
CA GLU A 233 -1.91 17.54 -18.20
C GLU A 233 -1.03 18.57 -17.48
N ASP A 234 -0.33 18.15 -16.44
CA ASP A 234 0.46 19.03 -15.60
C ASP A 234 1.87 19.27 -16.17
N SER A 235 2.83 19.72 -15.36
CA SER A 235 4.22 19.87 -15.79
C SER A 235 5.09 18.79 -15.15
N SER A 236 6.35 18.70 -15.56
CA SER A 236 7.32 17.85 -14.86
C SER A 236 7.36 18.19 -13.37
N SER A 237 7.35 17.17 -12.51
CA SER A 237 7.39 17.35 -11.06
C SER A 237 8.82 17.38 -10.55
N TYR A 238 9.10 18.16 -9.50
CA TYR A 238 10.41 18.12 -8.85
C TYR A 238 10.69 16.74 -8.25
N ALA A 239 9.82 16.26 -7.36
CA ALA A 239 9.90 14.94 -6.77
C ALA A 239 9.19 13.89 -7.65
N ILE A 240 9.81 12.71 -7.79
CA ILE A 240 9.30 11.61 -8.61
C ILE A 240 7.91 11.16 -8.12
N SER A 241 7.74 10.98 -6.80
CA SER A 241 6.50 10.43 -6.23
C SER A 241 5.36 11.45 -6.10
N TYR A 242 5.63 12.75 -6.18
CA TYR A 242 4.67 13.79 -5.77
C TYR A 242 3.39 13.74 -6.61
N ARG A 243 3.51 13.65 -7.93
CA ARG A 243 2.33 13.55 -8.82
C ARG A 243 1.48 12.34 -8.49
N LEU A 244 2.13 11.19 -8.32
CA LEU A 244 1.45 9.94 -7.97
C LEU A 244 0.69 10.06 -6.64
N GLN A 245 1.28 10.69 -5.63
CA GLN A 245 0.60 10.95 -4.37
C GLN A 245 -0.65 11.81 -4.57
N LYS A 246 -0.53 12.91 -5.33
CA LYS A 246 -1.64 13.84 -5.55
C LYS A 246 -2.79 13.25 -6.37
N ILE A 247 -2.51 12.49 -7.43
CA ILE A 247 -3.56 11.82 -8.21
C ILE A 247 -4.26 10.74 -7.38
N ILE A 248 -3.54 9.99 -6.55
CA ILE A 248 -4.15 8.98 -5.67
C ILE A 248 -5.01 9.64 -4.58
N GLU A 249 -4.61 10.81 -4.11
CA GLU A 249 -5.38 11.60 -3.15
C GLU A 249 -6.66 12.19 -3.74
N SER A 250 -6.69 12.47 -5.05
CA SER A 250 -7.85 13.11 -5.70
C SER A 250 -8.97 12.14 -6.06
N PHE A 251 -8.73 10.82 -6.08
CA PHE A 251 -9.80 9.85 -6.37
C PHE A 251 -10.88 9.85 -5.30
N THR A 252 -12.14 9.88 -5.75
CA THR A 252 -13.30 9.75 -4.88
C THR A 252 -13.46 8.29 -4.43
N GLY A 253 -14.25 8.05 -3.38
CA GLY A 253 -14.54 6.70 -2.90
C GLY A 253 -15.06 5.79 -4.02
N GLY A 254 -14.41 4.65 -4.23
CA GLY A 254 -14.73 3.68 -5.28
C GLY A 254 -13.95 3.88 -6.60
N GLU A 255 -13.39 5.06 -6.84
CA GLU A 255 -12.63 5.35 -8.08
C GLU A 255 -11.17 4.90 -7.99
N LYS A 256 -10.63 4.85 -6.77
CA LYS A 256 -9.23 4.52 -6.52
C LYS A 256 -8.87 3.14 -7.12
N PRO A 257 -7.88 3.06 -8.01
CA PRO A 257 -7.48 1.79 -8.62
C PRO A 257 -6.66 0.93 -7.64
N SER A 258 -6.42 -0.33 -8.01
CA SER A 258 -5.52 -1.22 -7.26
C SER A 258 -4.08 -1.09 -7.74
N ALA A 259 -3.91 -0.85 -9.04
CA ALA A 259 -2.63 -0.52 -9.66
C ALA A 259 -2.78 0.69 -10.58
N LEU A 260 -1.70 1.45 -10.76
CA LEU A 260 -1.64 2.62 -11.62
C LEU A 260 -0.34 2.58 -12.44
N LEU A 261 -0.45 2.74 -13.76
CA LEU A 261 0.69 3.05 -14.64
C LEU A 261 0.55 4.51 -15.11
N ALA A 262 1.56 5.32 -14.81
CA ALA A 262 1.52 6.77 -15.04
C ALA A 262 2.62 7.24 -16.00
N GLY A 263 2.26 8.10 -16.96
CA GLY A 263 3.16 8.70 -17.95
C GLY A 263 3.61 10.13 -17.65
N HIS A 264 3.91 10.86 -18.73
CA HIS A 264 4.07 12.32 -18.86
C HIS A 264 5.38 12.93 -18.34
N VAL A 265 5.83 12.52 -17.15
CA VAL A 265 7.00 13.17 -16.52
C VAL A 265 8.33 12.52 -16.82
N HIS A 266 8.31 11.45 -17.61
CA HIS A 266 9.49 10.71 -18.06
C HIS A 266 10.35 10.20 -16.89
N LYS A 267 9.77 9.95 -15.71
CA LYS A 267 10.51 9.48 -14.53
C LYS A 267 10.02 8.09 -14.18
N ALA A 268 10.95 7.14 -14.05
CA ALA A 268 10.66 5.79 -13.60
C ALA A 268 10.66 5.71 -12.07
N GLY A 269 9.72 4.94 -11.52
CA GLY A 269 9.71 4.60 -10.09
C GLY A 269 8.48 3.80 -9.67
N TYR A 270 8.65 2.94 -8.68
CA TYR A 270 7.56 2.18 -8.06
C TYR A 270 7.28 2.70 -6.64
N PHE A 271 6.00 2.91 -6.34
CA PHE A 271 5.54 3.40 -5.05
C PHE A 271 4.27 2.66 -4.63
N TYR A 272 4.15 2.35 -3.35
CA TYR A 272 2.91 1.82 -2.78
C TYR A 272 2.25 2.90 -1.92
N ILE A 273 1.21 3.53 -2.45
CA ILE A 273 0.60 4.74 -1.86
C ILE A 273 -0.89 4.49 -1.64
N ARG A 274 -1.37 4.66 -0.40
CA ARG A 274 -2.78 4.51 -0.01
C ARG A 274 -3.44 3.23 -0.58
N HIS A 275 -2.73 2.10 -0.55
CA HIS A 275 -3.15 0.80 -1.10
C HIS A 275 -3.23 0.71 -2.63
N VAL A 276 -2.44 1.52 -3.34
CA VAL A 276 -2.31 1.47 -4.79
C VAL A 276 -0.86 1.16 -5.14
N HIS A 277 -0.65 0.17 -6.01
CA HIS A 277 0.65 -0.10 -6.62
C HIS A 277 0.86 0.85 -7.80
N CYS A 278 1.80 1.79 -7.68
CA CYS A 278 1.96 2.88 -8.64
C CYS A 278 3.30 2.78 -9.34
N PHE A 279 3.25 2.67 -10.65
CA PHE A 279 4.39 2.67 -11.54
C PHE A 279 4.40 3.99 -12.30
N SER A 280 5.41 4.82 -12.03
CA SER A 280 5.77 5.89 -12.94
C SER A 280 6.56 5.25 -14.07
N GLY A 281 6.05 5.35 -15.29
CA GLY A 281 6.44 4.51 -16.42
C GLY A 281 7.85 4.76 -16.97
N GLY A 282 8.46 5.91 -16.64
CA GLY A 282 9.64 6.38 -17.35
C GLY A 282 9.23 7.01 -18.68
N ALA A 283 9.99 6.78 -19.73
CA ALA A 283 9.64 7.09 -21.11
C ALA A 283 10.39 6.15 -22.06
N ILE A 284 9.86 5.87 -23.24
CA ILE A 284 10.70 5.25 -24.29
C ILE A 284 11.59 6.32 -24.94
N GLN A 285 11.11 7.56 -25.08
CA GLN A 285 11.89 8.66 -25.67
C GLN A 285 13.16 8.96 -24.86
N SER A 286 14.26 9.17 -25.59
CA SER A 286 15.55 9.57 -25.01
C SER A 286 15.56 11.03 -24.56
N GLN A 287 16.56 11.38 -23.74
CA GLN A 287 16.78 12.75 -23.25
C GLN A 287 16.99 13.76 -24.40
N SER A 288 15.99 14.61 -24.65
CA SER A 288 16.08 15.70 -25.62
C SER A 288 16.90 16.89 -25.10
N LYS A 289 17.36 17.74 -26.05
CA LYS A 289 18.08 18.99 -25.72
C LYS A 289 17.19 19.96 -24.96
N TRP A 290 15.91 20.08 -25.34
CA TRP A 290 14.95 20.94 -24.65
C TRP A 290 14.73 20.51 -23.20
N MET A 291 14.49 19.22 -22.95
CA MET A 291 14.32 18.69 -21.60
C MET A 291 15.53 19.04 -20.72
N ARG A 292 16.75 18.82 -21.24
CA ARG A 292 18.00 19.13 -20.55
C ARG A 292 18.12 20.62 -20.22
N SER A 293 17.74 21.50 -21.15
CA SER A 293 17.73 22.96 -20.95
C SER A 293 16.81 23.40 -19.80
N LYS A 294 15.76 22.61 -19.53
CA LYS A 294 14.77 22.85 -18.46
C LYS A 294 15.07 22.07 -17.19
N ARG A 295 16.19 21.33 -17.14
CA ARG A 295 16.56 20.42 -16.03
C ARG A 295 15.51 19.32 -15.80
N ILE A 296 14.90 18.84 -16.88
CA ILE A 296 13.98 17.72 -16.90
C ILE A 296 14.76 16.48 -17.33
N ALA A 297 14.70 15.43 -16.51
CA ALA A 297 15.34 14.14 -16.79
C ALA A 297 14.37 13.19 -17.51
N SER A 298 14.88 12.42 -18.46
CA SER A 298 14.18 11.26 -19.05
C SER A 298 14.78 9.97 -18.51
N HIS A 299 13.95 9.18 -17.83
CA HIS A 299 14.21 7.83 -17.34
C HIS A 299 13.84 6.84 -18.43
N SER A 300 14.72 6.68 -19.42
CA SER A 300 14.44 5.90 -20.61
C SER A 300 14.40 4.40 -20.30
N GLY A 301 13.27 3.76 -20.59
CA GLY A 301 13.05 2.34 -20.30
C GLY A 301 11.58 1.97 -20.27
N PHE A 302 11.30 0.75 -19.85
CA PHE A 302 9.96 0.20 -19.72
C PHE A 302 9.83 -0.70 -18.48
N TRP A 303 8.60 -1.07 -18.13
CA TRP A 303 8.32 -1.94 -16.99
C TRP A 303 7.77 -3.31 -17.43
N ILE A 304 8.13 -4.34 -16.67
CA ILE A 304 7.35 -5.57 -16.58
C ILE A 304 6.94 -5.74 -15.12
N TYR A 305 5.66 -5.93 -14.85
CA TYR A 305 5.17 -6.12 -13.48
C TYR A 305 4.17 -7.27 -13.37
N LYS A 306 4.32 -8.03 -12.28
CA LYS A 306 3.53 -9.21 -11.94
C LYS A 306 2.62 -8.89 -10.77
N LEU A 307 1.33 -9.08 -10.95
CA LEU A 307 0.31 -8.86 -9.93
C LEU A 307 -0.33 -10.20 -9.56
N THR A 308 -0.25 -10.58 -8.29
CA THR A 308 -1.01 -11.71 -7.76
C THR A 308 -2.33 -11.19 -7.19
N ILE A 309 -3.45 -11.61 -7.77
CA ILE A 309 -4.79 -11.10 -7.48
C ILE A 309 -5.65 -12.17 -6.82
N ASN A 310 -6.32 -11.80 -5.73
CA ASN A 310 -7.27 -12.66 -5.05
C ASN A 310 -8.61 -11.96 -4.81
N ASN A 311 -9.47 -12.59 -4.02
CA ASN A 311 -10.80 -12.05 -3.71
C ASN A 311 -10.80 -10.73 -2.93
N LYS A 312 -9.65 -10.23 -2.44
CA LYS A 312 -9.53 -8.95 -1.74
C LYS A 312 -8.87 -7.85 -2.57
N GLY A 313 -8.33 -8.18 -3.75
CA GLY A 313 -7.58 -7.25 -4.60
C GLY A 313 -6.18 -7.80 -4.92
N ILE A 314 -5.20 -6.90 -5.06
CA ILE A 314 -3.80 -7.29 -5.30
C ILE A 314 -3.17 -7.70 -3.96
N ALA A 315 -2.71 -8.95 -3.91
CA ALA A 315 -2.08 -9.55 -2.73
C ALA A 315 -0.55 -9.46 -2.79
N ARG A 316 0.03 -9.52 -3.99
CA ARG A 316 1.47 -9.38 -4.23
C ARG A 316 1.70 -8.57 -5.49
N CYS A 317 2.81 -7.84 -5.50
CA CYS A 317 3.27 -7.06 -6.62
C CYS A 317 4.79 -7.22 -6.72
N ALA A 318 5.28 -7.55 -7.92
CA ALA A 318 6.70 -7.51 -8.27
C ALA A 318 6.82 -6.68 -9.54
N GLY A 319 7.80 -5.78 -9.62
CA GLY A 319 8.02 -4.95 -10.80
C GLY A 319 9.50 -4.81 -11.10
N GLU A 320 9.83 -4.90 -12.37
CA GLU A 320 11.19 -4.74 -12.89
C GLU A 320 11.18 -3.65 -13.96
N PHE A 321 12.12 -2.71 -13.83
CA PHE A 321 12.33 -1.64 -14.81
C PHE A 321 13.54 -2.01 -15.66
N PHE A 322 13.37 -1.96 -16.98
CA PHE A 322 14.39 -2.24 -17.98
C PHE A 322 14.87 -0.91 -18.57
N PRO A 323 15.99 -0.36 -18.07
CA PRO A 323 16.51 0.90 -18.58
C PRO A 323 17.22 0.72 -19.93
N PHE A 324 17.10 1.71 -20.82
CA PHE A 324 17.87 1.77 -22.08
C PHE A 324 19.22 2.49 -21.93
N TYR A 325 19.73 2.62 -20.71
CA TYR A 325 21.03 3.26 -20.46
C TYR A 325 22.17 2.31 -20.77
N VAL A 326 23.10 2.74 -21.62
CA VAL A 326 24.42 2.11 -21.83
C VAL A 326 25.49 2.96 -21.16
#